data_AF-A0A961DEX2-F1
#
_entry.id   AF-A0A961DEX2-F1
#
_cell.length_a   1.000
_cell.length_b   1.000
_cell.length_c   1.000
_cell.angle_alpha   90.00
_cell.angle_beta   90.00
_cell.angle_gamma   90.00
#
_symmetry.space_group_name_H-M   'P 1'
#
loop_
_entity.id
_entity.type
_entity.pdbx_description
1 polymer ?
#
loop_
_entity_poly.entity_id
_entity_poly.type
_entity_poly.pdbx_seq_one_letter_code
_entity_poly.pdbx_strand_id
1 'polypeptide(L)'
;MANTPLTWDGQDAQGHPLRWDSPGLTWDGFLPQPSPKRMPQLRVLLGFASAADHSLEETATAVAMKLYGNAAYPAPPVVQADFTAALTAFSNAIATAQQGGPADTADKNAKRDMLIGLMRQLAGYVQANCGNDLAVLLSSGFDAVSTNHASAPLAAPTIRDIVNGISGQLIVRVGPVANAKCYELRYALIGAGGAPGPWQDGGLFTNSRSMAVNGLTPGGNYQFQVRAVGGSTGYSDWSDPVSHMSL
;
A
#
# COMPACT_ATOMS: atom_id res chain seq x y z
N MET A 1 -27.07 25.64 18.92
CA MET A 1 -27.06 26.19 17.55
C MET A 1 -28.51 26.36 17.15
N ALA A 2 -28.94 27.58 16.80
CA ALA A 2 -30.32 27.81 16.36
C ALA A 2 -30.54 27.02 15.06
N ASN A 3 -31.56 26.16 15.03
CA ASN A 3 -32.00 25.54 13.78
C ASN A 3 -32.60 26.64 12.93
N THR A 4 -31.81 27.22 12.03
CA THR A 4 -32.34 28.08 10.98
C THR A 4 -33.16 27.15 10.07
N PRO A 5 -34.50 27.27 10.02
CA PRO A 5 -35.29 26.45 9.12
C PRO A 5 -34.86 26.77 7.68
N LEU A 6 -34.50 25.74 6.90
CA LEU A 6 -34.31 25.91 5.46
C LEU A 6 -35.66 26.33 4.87
N THR A 7 -35.78 27.60 4.50
CA THR A 7 -36.90 28.12 3.71
C THR A 7 -36.66 27.76 2.24
N TRP A 8 -37.65 27.15 1.59
CA TRP A 8 -37.61 26.89 0.15
C TRP A 8 -38.23 28.09 -0.58
N ASP A 9 -37.74 28.40 -1.78
CA ASP A 9 -38.09 29.64 -2.50
C ASP A 9 -39.51 29.63 -3.12
N GLY A 10 -40.28 28.58 -2.93
CA GLY A 10 -41.66 28.50 -3.40
C GLY A 10 -42.68 29.16 -2.47
N GLN A 11 -43.76 29.65 -3.05
CA GLN A 11 -44.89 30.24 -2.33
C GLN A 11 -46.15 29.39 -2.49
N ASP A 12 -47.02 29.38 -1.49
CA ASP A 12 -48.35 28.76 -1.58
C ASP A 12 -49.31 29.59 -2.46
N ALA A 13 -50.53 29.10 -2.67
CA ALA A 13 -51.54 29.78 -3.47
C ALA A 13 -52.00 31.13 -2.87
N GLN A 14 -51.55 31.46 -1.66
CA GLN A 14 -51.84 32.68 -0.91
C GLN A 14 -50.61 33.60 -0.82
N GLY A 15 -49.49 33.24 -1.45
CA GLY A 15 -48.25 34.03 -1.49
C GLY A 15 -47.36 33.89 -0.25
N HIS A 16 -47.63 32.94 0.65
CA HIS A 16 -46.78 32.69 1.81
C HIS A 16 -45.61 31.76 1.45
N PRO A 17 -44.40 31.98 2.00
CA PRO A 17 -43.26 31.10 1.77
C PRO A 17 -43.51 29.68 2.30
N LEU A 18 -43.27 28.68 1.46
CA LEU A 18 -43.39 27.27 1.82
C LEU A 18 -42.22 26.86 2.73
N ARG A 19 -42.56 26.21 3.85
CA ARG A 19 -41.60 25.65 4.80
C ARG A 19 -41.57 24.13 4.67
N TRP A 20 -40.43 23.51 4.97
CA TRP A 20 -40.26 22.05 4.88
C TRP A 20 -41.29 21.25 5.71
N ASP A 21 -41.84 21.85 6.77
CA ASP A 21 -42.85 21.26 7.65
C ASP A 21 -44.30 21.56 7.23
N SER A 22 -44.54 22.16 6.06
CA SER A 22 -45.91 22.51 5.62
C SER A 22 -46.69 21.24 5.23
N PRO A 23 -47.93 21.06 5.73
CA PRO A 23 -48.76 19.90 5.39
C PRO A 23 -49.04 19.82 3.88
N GLY A 24 -48.79 18.67 3.26
CA GLY A 24 -49.06 18.43 1.84
C GLY A 24 -47.88 18.67 0.89
N LEU A 25 -46.73 19.14 1.39
CA LEU A 25 -45.49 19.11 0.63
C LEU A 25 -44.97 17.68 0.57
N THR A 26 -44.91 17.12 -0.65
CA THR A 26 -44.25 15.86 -0.93
C THR A 26 -43.00 16.16 -1.75
N TRP A 27 -41.86 15.61 -1.32
CA TRP A 27 -40.59 15.78 -2.00
C TRP A 27 -40.33 14.55 -2.87
N ASP A 28 -40.33 14.72 -4.20
CA ASP A 28 -40.11 13.65 -5.19
C ASP A 28 -38.63 13.38 -5.52
N GLY A 29 -37.71 13.92 -4.72
CA GLY A 29 -36.29 13.68 -4.91
C GLY A 29 -35.83 12.32 -4.36
N PHE A 30 -34.61 11.93 -4.71
CA PHE A 30 -33.96 10.75 -4.13
C PHE A 30 -33.12 11.20 -2.94
N LEU A 31 -33.47 10.80 -1.70
CA LEU A 31 -32.59 11.07 -0.56
C LEU A 31 -31.28 10.33 -0.83
N PRO A 32 -30.12 11.02 -0.88
CA PRO A 32 -28.85 10.32 -1.01
C PRO A 32 -28.69 9.43 0.21
N GLN A 33 -28.93 8.13 0.04
CA GLN A 33 -28.65 7.16 1.09
C GLN A 33 -27.15 7.22 1.37
N PRO A 34 -26.71 7.33 2.64
CA PRO A 34 -25.30 7.23 2.94
C PRO A 34 -24.81 5.90 2.39
N SER A 35 -23.76 5.95 1.56
CA SER A 35 -23.16 4.73 1.02
C SER A 35 -22.84 3.79 2.18
N PRO A 36 -23.24 2.51 2.13
CA PRO A 36 -23.01 1.59 3.24
C PRO A 36 -21.50 1.58 3.54
N LYS A 37 -21.14 1.93 4.78
CA LYS A 37 -19.74 1.94 5.21
C LYS A 37 -19.22 0.51 5.08
N ARG A 38 -18.35 0.28 4.09
CA ARG A 38 -17.73 -1.03 3.89
C ARG A 38 -16.95 -1.38 5.14
N MET A 39 -17.45 -2.33 5.92
CA MET A 39 -16.73 -2.82 7.09
C MET A 39 -15.50 -3.56 6.60
N PRO A 40 -14.27 -3.14 6.98
CA PRO A 40 -13.07 -3.85 6.61
C PRO A 40 -13.18 -5.27 7.20
N GLN A 41 -12.97 -6.25 6.33
CA GLN A 41 -12.96 -7.66 6.70
C GLN A 41 -11.55 -7.98 7.19
N LEU A 42 -11.42 -8.29 8.47
CA LEU A 42 -10.18 -8.77 9.05
C LEU A 42 -9.81 -10.11 8.41
N ARG A 43 -8.54 -10.23 8.07
CA ARG A 43 -7.97 -11.45 7.50
C ARG A 43 -6.83 -11.94 8.38
N VAL A 44 -6.73 -13.25 8.56
CA VAL A 44 -5.57 -13.88 9.18
C VAL A 44 -4.36 -13.74 8.24
N LEU A 45 -3.22 -13.33 8.78
CA LEU A 45 -1.98 -13.15 8.03
C LEU A 45 -1.37 -14.52 7.70
N LEU A 46 -1.30 -14.86 6.40
CA LEU A 46 -0.69 -16.10 5.91
C LEU A 46 0.81 -15.95 5.55
N GLY A 47 1.43 -14.84 5.93
CA GLY A 47 2.83 -14.52 5.63
C GLY A 47 3.84 -15.48 6.28
N PHE A 48 3.42 -16.26 7.29
CA PHE A 48 4.25 -17.30 7.92
C PHE A 48 4.75 -18.34 6.91
N ALA A 49 4.00 -18.62 5.84
CA ALA A 49 4.40 -19.62 4.86
C ALA A 49 5.72 -19.25 4.13
N SER A 50 5.95 -17.95 3.92
CA SER A 50 7.16 -17.41 3.29
C SER A 50 8.18 -16.84 4.30
N ALA A 51 7.89 -16.92 5.61
CA ALA A 51 8.74 -16.35 6.64
C ALA A 51 10.03 -17.18 6.84
N ALA A 52 11.06 -16.60 7.45
CA ALA A 52 12.26 -17.36 7.79
C ALA A 52 11.95 -18.49 8.79
N ASP A 53 12.79 -19.53 8.84
CA ASP A 53 12.56 -20.72 9.70
C ASP A 53 12.30 -20.34 11.17
N HIS A 54 13.10 -19.44 11.75
CA HIS A 54 12.93 -18.97 13.13
C HIS A 54 11.57 -18.26 13.35
N SER A 55 11.14 -17.43 12.39
CA SER A 55 9.86 -16.71 12.50
C SER A 55 8.67 -17.66 12.39
N LEU A 56 8.82 -18.71 11.55
CA LEU A 56 7.81 -19.77 11.45
C LEU A 56 7.69 -20.56 12.77
N GLU A 57 8.81 -20.91 13.41
CA GLU A 57 8.79 -21.57 14.72
C GLU A 57 8.15 -20.70 15.81
N GLU A 58 8.50 -19.41 15.87
CA GLU A 58 7.94 -18.49 16.85
C GLU A 58 6.42 -18.34 16.69
N THR A 59 5.95 -18.14 15.45
CA THR A 59 4.52 -18.04 15.15
C THR A 59 3.79 -19.35 15.43
N ALA A 60 4.35 -20.50 15.05
CA ALA A 60 3.77 -21.81 15.35
C ALA A 60 3.69 -22.07 16.86
N THR A 61 4.73 -21.69 17.62
CA THR A 61 4.75 -21.82 19.09
C THR A 61 3.68 -20.94 19.72
N ALA A 62 3.52 -19.69 19.24
CA ALA A 62 2.47 -18.80 19.71
C ALA A 62 1.06 -19.38 19.45
N VAL A 63 0.83 -19.97 18.28
CA VAL A 63 -0.45 -20.64 17.94
C VAL A 63 -0.68 -21.86 18.85
N ALA A 64 0.35 -22.69 19.08
CA ALA A 64 0.22 -23.86 19.97
C ALA A 64 -0.22 -23.47 21.39
N MET A 65 0.36 -22.39 21.93
CA MET A 65 0.05 -21.91 23.29
C MET A 65 -1.30 -21.20 23.38
N LYS A 66 -1.66 -20.42 22.36
CA LYS A 66 -2.81 -19.52 22.42
C LYS A 66 -4.10 -20.12 21.85
N LEU A 67 -4.04 -21.07 20.92
CA LEU A 67 -5.23 -21.59 20.25
C LEU A 67 -5.95 -22.69 21.06
N TYR A 68 -5.20 -23.68 21.56
CA TYR A 68 -5.77 -24.93 22.10
C TYR A 68 -6.40 -24.81 23.50
N GLY A 69 -6.22 -23.68 24.17
CA GLY A 69 -6.88 -23.35 25.44
C GLY A 69 -7.91 -22.22 25.33
N ASN A 70 -8.25 -21.79 24.12
CA ASN A 70 -9.05 -20.59 23.90
C ASN A 70 -10.54 -20.92 23.77
N ALA A 71 -11.36 -20.32 24.64
CA ALA A 71 -12.81 -20.48 24.63
C ALA A 71 -13.48 -20.00 23.32
N ALA A 72 -12.86 -19.07 22.59
CA ALA A 72 -13.34 -18.62 21.29
C ALA A 72 -13.13 -19.66 20.17
N TYR A 73 -12.28 -20.67 20.42
CA TYR A 73 -11.88 -21.68 19.44
C TYR A 73 -12.03 -23.10 20.03
N PRO A 74 -13.25 -23.55 20.34
CA PRO A 74 -13.48 -24.78 21.09
C PRO A 74 -13.21 -26.07 20.31
N ALA A 75 -13.15 -26.01 18.98
CA ALA A 75 -13.00 -27.20 18.14
C ALA A 75 -12.02 -26.95 16.97
N PRO A 76 -10.71 -26.81 17.24
CA PRO A 76 -9.71 -26.70 16.19
C PRO A 76 -9.69 -27.99 15.32
N PRO A 77 -9.55 -27.87 13.99
CA PRO A 77 -9.57 -29.03 13.08
C PRO A 77 -8.31 -29.90 13.15
N VAL A 78 -7.19 -29.37 13.67
CA VAL A 78 -5.94 -30.09 13.88
C VAL A 78 -5.81 -30.41 15.36
N VAL A 79 -5.51 -31.65 15.73
CA VAL A 79 -5.32 -32.06 17.12
C VAL A 79 -4.04 -31.44 17.70
N GLN A 80 -4.08 -31.00 18.96
CA GLN A 80 -2.94 -30.32 19.60
C GLN A 80 -1.67 -31.17 19.57
N ALA A 81 -1.78 -32.47 19.85
CA ALA A 81 -0.66 -33.40 19.87
C ALA A 81 0.02 -33.54 18.50
N ASP A 82 -0.76 -33.54 17.41
CA ASP A 82 -0.22 -33.63 16.05
C ASP A 82 0.51 -32.34 15.67
N PHE A 83 -0.05 -31.19 16.07
CA PHE A 83 0.57 -29.89 15.83
C PHE A 83 1.87 -29.71 16.60
N THR A 84 1.91 -30.08 17.90
CA THR A 84 3.14 -30.01 18.70
C THR A 84 4.19 -31.00 18.21
N ALA A 85 3.79 -32.20 17.79
CA ALA A 85 4.71 -33.16 17.18
C ALA A 85 5.35 -32.62 15.88
N ALA A 86 4.55 -31.98 15.01
CA ALA A 86 5.06 -31.35 13.79
C ALA A 86 6.03 -30.19 14.09
N LEU A 87 5.71 -29.37 15.09
CA LEU A 87 6.58 -28.28 15.54
C LEU A 87 7.93 -28.81 16.06
N THR A 88 7.91 -29.82 16.95
CA THR A 88 9.14 -30.44 17.47
C THR A 88 9.95 -31.12 16.37
N ALA A 89 9.29 -31.79 15.41
CA ALA A 89 9.96 -32.41 14.28
C ALA A 89 10.67 -31.37 13.39
N PHE A 90 10.02 -30.23 13.14
CA PHE A 90 10.64 -29.13 12.39
C PHE A 90 11.84 -28.52 13.14
N SER A 91 11.72 -28.30 14.44
CA SER A 91 12.81 -27.77 15.27
C SER A 91 14.03 -28.68 15.30
N ASN A 92 13.80 -29.99 15.44
CA ASN A 92 14.87 -30.98 15.34
C ASN A 92 15.52 -30.98 13.95
N ALA A 93 14.74 -30.85 12.88
CA ALA A 93 15.24 -30.81 11.51
C ALA A 93 16.05 -29.52 11.21
N ILE A 94 15.75 -28.39 11.85
CA ILE A 94 16.58 -27.19 11.79
C ILE A 94 17.95 -27.46 12.44
N ALA A 95 17.97 -28.13 13.59
CA ALA A 95 19.21 -28.46 14.29
C ALA A 95 20.08 -29.45 13.50
N THR A 96 19.50 -30.48 12.87
CA THR A 96 20.24 -31.42 12.03
C THR A 96 20.79 -30.75 10.77
N ALA A 97 20.01 -29.87 10.13
CA ALA A 97 20.45 -29.14 8.95
C ALA A 97 21.67 -28.22 9.20
N GLN A 98 22.00 -27.89 10.46
CA GLN A 98 23.24 -27.18 10.79
C GLN A 98 24.50 -28.01 10.54
N GLN A 99 24.41 -29.34 10.62
CA GLN A 99 25.54 -30.23 10.31
C GLN A 99 25.85 -30.25 8.80
N GLY A 100 24.86 -29.87 7.98
CA GLY A 100 24.99 -29.67 6.54
C GLY A 100 24.78 -30.95 5.73
N GLY A 101 24.12 -30.81 4.57
CA GLY A 101 23.88 -31.91 3.64
C GLY A 101 22.63 -31.67 2.78
N PRO A 102 22.62 -32.13 1.51
CA PRO A 102 21.41 -32.07 0.67
C PRO A 102 20.22 -32.84 1.27
N ALA A 103 20.48 -33.98 1.94
CA ALA A 103 19.46 -34.81 2.57
C ALA A 103 18.80 -34.11 3.78
N ASP A 104 19.59 -33.54 4.68
CA ASP A 104 19.06 -32.82 5.85
C ASP A 104 18.31 -31.55 5.46
N THR A 105 18.79 -30.86 4.42
CA THR A 105 18.08 -29.71 3.84
C THR A 105 16.73 -30.12 3.26
N ALA A 106 16.67 -31.26 2.57
CA ALA A 106 15.42 -31.79 2.01
C ALA A 106 14.43 -32.22 3.11
N ASP A 107 14.89 -32.90 4.17
CA ASP A 107 14.03 -33.29 5.29
C ASP A 107 13.48 -32.07 6.03
N LYS A 108 14.31 -31.07 6.33
CA LYS A 108 13.86 -29.80 6.93
C LYS A 108 12.77 -29.14 6.08
N ASN A 109 12.97 -29.04 4.77
CA ASN A 109 11.96 -28.45 3.87
C ASN A 109 10.66 -29.26 3.86
N ALA A 110 10.74 -30.59 3.89
CA ALA A 110 9.54 -31.44 4.01
C ALA A 110 8.81 -31.21 5.35
N LYS A 111 9.54 -31.10 6.48
CA LYS A 111 8.93 -30.78 7.78
C LYS A 111 8.32 -29.38 7.81
N ARG A 112 8.98 -28.41 7.18
CA ARG A 112 8.49 -27.05 7.01
C ARG A 112 7.15 -27.03 6.27
N ASP A 113 7.06 -27.74 5.15
CA ASP A 113 5.83 -27.81 4.35
C ASP A 113 4.68 -28.48 5.11
N MET A 114 4.95 -29.54 5.88
CA MET A 114 3.94 -30.16 6.75
C MET A 114 3.43 -29.17 7.81
N LEU A 115 4.33 -28.46 8.50
CA LEU A 115 3.95 -27.48 9.53
C LEU A 115 3.12 -26.34 8.92
N ILE A 116 3.52 -25.80 7.77
CA ILE A 116 2.77 -24.78 7.03
C ILE A 116 1.38 -25.30 6.65
N GLY A 117 1.27 -26.56 6.21
CA GLY A 117 -0.01 -27.20 5.90
C GLY A 117 -0.98 -27.19 7.09
N LEU A 118 -0.51 -27.60 8.27
CA LEU A 118 -1.30 -27.58 9.51
C LEU A 118 -1.66 -26.15 9.93
N MET A 119 -0.70 -25.23 9.91
CA MET A 119 -0.95 -23.83 10.23
C MET A 119 -1.98 -23.18 9.29
N ARG A 120 -2.01 -23.56 8.00
CA ARG A 120 -3.04 -23.07 7.06
C ARG A 120 -4.43 -23.58 7.40
N GLN A 121 -4.56 -24.84 7.80
CA GLN A 121 -5.86 -25.39 8.26
C GLN A 121 -6.36 -24.65 9.50
N LEU A 122 -5.47 -24.43 10.48
CA LEU A 122 -5.78 -23.65 11.68
C LEU A 122 -6.12 -22.19 11.35
N ALA A 123 -5.35 -21.54 10.46
CA ALA A 123 -5.62 -20.18 10.02
C ALA A 123 -6.99 -20.04 9.33
N GLY A 124 -7.36 -21.01 8.48
CA GLY A 124 -8.68 -21.07 7.85
C GLY A 124 -9.81 -21.21 8.88
N TYR A 125 -9.60 -22.03 9.91
CA TYR A 125 -10.54 -22.17 11.01
C TYR A 125 -10.68 -20.87 11.84
N VAL A 126 -9.56 -20.23 12.18
CA VAL A 126 -9.54 -18.94 12.90
C VAL A 126 -10.26 -17.86 12.09
N GLN A 127 -10.00 -17.80 10.79
CA GLN A 127 -10.66 -16.86 9.87
C GLN A 127 -12.19 -17.03 9.85
N ALA A 128 -12.67 -18.27 9.89
CA ALA A 128 -14.11 -18.55 9.85
C ALA A 128 -14.80 -18.22 11.18
N ASN A 129 -14.09 -18.32 12.32
CA ASN A 129 -14.69 -18.23 13.65
C ASN A 129 -14.37 -16.93 14.41
N CYS A 130 -13.52 -16.03 13.88
CA CYS A 130 -13.17 -14.78 14.59
C CYS A 130 -14.25 -13.70 14.57
N GLY A 131 -15.34 -13.87 13.80
CA GLY A 131 -16.49 -12.95 13.81
C GLY A 131 -16.19 -11.49 13.41
N ASN A 132 -15.09 -11.25 12.68
CA ASN A 132 -14.56 -9.92 12.39
C ASN A 132 -14.17 -9.09 13.65
N ASP A 133 -13.87 -9.76 14.76
CA ASP A 133 -13.32 -9.16 15.98
C ASP A 133 -11.79 -9.35 16.02
N LEU A 134 -11.07 -8.22 16.09
CA LEU A 134 -9.61 -8.20 16.13
C LEU A 134 -9.05 -8.82 17.40
N ALA A 135 -9.69 -8.60 18.56
CA ALA A 135 -9.23 -9.16 19.82
C ALA A 135 -9.36 -10.68 19.82
N VAL A 136 -10.48 -11.19 19.30
CA VAL A 136 -10.70 -12.64 19.14
C VAL A 136 -9.68 -13.23 18.16
N LEU A 137 -9.45 -12.59 17.02
CA LEU A 137 -8.45 -13.04 16.05
C LEU A 137 -7.05 -13.12 16.68
N LEU A 138 -6.57 -12.06 17.32
CA LEU A 138 -5.22 -12.03 17.92
C LEU A 138 -5.08 -12.99 19.11
N SER A 139 -6.18 -13.32 19.78
CA SER A 139 -6.19 -14.32 20.85
C SER A 139 -5.88 -15.74 20.37
N SER A 140 -5.95 -16.02 19.07
CA SER A 140 -5.56 -17.32 18.47
C SER A 140 -4.05 -17.53 18.38
N GLY A 141 -3.26 -16.45 18.51
CA GLY A 141 -1.81 -16.47 18.24
C GLY A 141 -1.43 -16.18 16.80
N PHE A 142 -2.39 -16.00 15.89
CA PHE A 142 -2.14 -15.47 14.56
C PHE A 142 -2.21 -13.93 14.53
N ASP A 143 -1.45 -13.34 13.61
CA ASP A 143 -1.54 -11.91 13.31
C ASP A 143 -2.65 -11.60 12.30
N ALA A 144 -3.21 -10.39 12.40
CA ALA A 144 -4.14 -9.87 11.40
C ALA A 144 -3.39 -9.19 10.25
N VAL A 145 -3.90 -9.34 9.03
CA VAL A 145 -3.46 -8.54 7.89
C VAL A 145 -3.74 -7.07 8.19
N SER A 146 -2.73 -6.23 8.00
CA SER A 146 -2.85 -4.79 8.19
C SER A 146 -3.99 -4.22 7.33
N THR A 147 -4.92 -3.53 7.98
CA THR A 147 -5.97 -2.73 7.33
C THR A 147 -5.52 -1.28 7.13
N ASN A 148 -4.31 -0.93 7.58
CA ASN A 148 -3.78 0.41 7.47
C ASN A 148 -3.29 0.65 6.03
N HIS A 149 -3.98 1.55 5.33
CA HIS A 149 -3.58 2.09 4.02
C HIS A 149 -3.16 3.56 4.14
N ALA A 150 -2.60 3.96 5.29
CA ALA A 150 -2.12 5.31 5.50
C ALA A 150 -1.20 5.74 4.35
N SER A 151 -1.51 6.92 3.83
CA SER A 151 -0.85 7.54 2.71
C SER A 151 0.37 8.29 3.22
N ALA A 152 1.56 7.90 2.78
CA ALA A 152 2.76 8.70 3.02
C ALA A 152 2.96 9.67 1.85
N PRO A 153 3.25 10.96 2.11
CA PRO A 153 3.66 11.89 1.05
C PRO A 153 4.89 11.38 0.31
N LEU A 154 4.88 11.53 -1.02
CA LEU A 154 6.07 11.25 -1.83
C LEU A 154 7.11 12.35 -1.59
N ALA A 155 8.35 11.95 -1.31
CA ALA A 155 9.46 12.88 -1.22
C ALA A 155 9.76 13.50 -2.60
N ALA A 156 10.16 14.77 -2.61
CA ALA A 156 10.65 15.40 -3.83
C ALA A 156 11.91 14.67 -4.33
N PRO A 157 11.97 14.29 -5.62
CA PRO A 157 13.13 13.61 -6.17
C PRO A 157 14.34 14.55 -6.25
N THR A 158 15.55 13.99 -6.22
CA THR A 158 16.79 14.73 -6.45
C THR A 158 17.38 14.35 -7.82
N ILE A 159 17.63 15.36 -8.67
CA ILE A 159 18.36 15.18 -9.93
C ILE A 159 19.83 14.90 -9.57
N ARG A 160 20.32 13.73 -9.99
CA ARG A 160 21.71 13.30 -9.73
C ARG A 160 22.66 13.82 -10.79
N ASP A 161 22.24 13.72 -12.05
CA ASP A 161 23.08 14.02 -13.20
C ASP A 161 22.18 14.24 -14.44
N ILE A 162 22.69 15.02 -15.38
CA ILE A 162 22.10 15.25 -16.70
C ILE A 162 23.19 15.01 -17.73
N VAL A 163 22.99 14.02 -18.59
CA VAL A 163 24.01 13.58 -19.55
C VAL A 163 23.57 13.91 -20.97
N ASN A 164 24.49 14.36 -21.82
CA ASN A 164 24.24 14.51 -23.25
C ASN A 164 24.06 13.15 -23.91
N GLY A 165 22.96 13.00 -24.65
CA GLY A 165 22.69 11.84 -25.48
C GLY A 165 23.13 12.08 -26.92
N ILE A 166 22.23 11.87 -27.88
CA ILE A 166 22.41 12.36 -29.26
C ILE A 166 22.30 13.90 -29.32
N SER A 167 22.69 14.52 -30.45
CA SER A 167 22.54 15.97 -30.60
C SER A 167 21.08 16.41 -30.40
N GLY A 168 20.87 17.41 -29.56
CA GLY A 168 19.54 17.87 -29.15
C GLY A 168 18.80 16.94 -28.18
N GLN A 169 19.52 16.04 -27.51
CA GLN A 169 18.98 15.16 -26.48
C GLN A 169 19.74 15.28 -25.16
N LEU A 170 18.99 15.44 -24.06
CA LEU A 170 19.50 15.37 -22.70
C LEU A 170 18.82 14.22 -21.94
N ILE A 171 19.61 13.44 -21.20
CA ILE A 171 19.15 12.32 -20.40
C ILE A 171 19.26 12.70 -18.92
N VAL A 172 18.12 12.94 -18.29
CA VAL A 172 18.05 13.28 -16.86
C VAL A 172 18.02 12.01 -16.02
N ARG A 173 18.86 11.97 -14.98
CA ARG A 173 18.97 10.86 -14.04
C ARG A 173 18.61 11.34 -12.64
N VAL A 174 17.71 10.61 -11.99
CA VAL A 174 17.13 10.96 -10.69
C VAL A 174 17.29 9.83 -9.69
N GLY A 175 17.48 10.20 -8.43
CA GLY A 175 17.46 9.25 -7.31
C GLY A 175 16.10 8.57 -7.18
N PRO A 176 16.02 7.24 -7.07
CA PRO A 176 14.74 6.55 -6.96
C PRO A 176 14.00 6.97 -5.68
N VAL A 177 12.74 7.36 -5.81
CA VAL A 177 11.84 7.68 -4.70
C VAL A 177 11.01 6.44 -4.37
N ALA A 178 11.00 6.05 -3.09
CA ALA A 178 10.20 4.92 -2.64
C ALA A 178 8.70 5.16 -2.90
N ASN A 179 7.99 4.13 -3.37
CA ASN A 179 6.56 4.17 -3.72
C ASN A 179 6.16 5.07 -4.90
N ALA A 180 7.12 5.67 -5.62
CA ALA A 180 6.85 6.34 -6.89
C ALA A 180 6.53 5.31 -7.98
N LYS A 181 5.47 5.54 -8.77
CA LYS A 181 5.11 4.70 -9.93
C LYS A 181 5.81 5.17 -11.20
N CYS A 182 5.93 6.48 -11.35
CA CYS A 182 6.66 7.14 -12.43
C CYS A 182 7.16 8.52 -11.97
N TYR A 183 7.83 9.22 -12.87
CA TYR A 183 8.40 10.54 -12.69
C TYR A 183 7.90 11.43 -13.81
N GLU A 184 7.50 12.64 -13.48
CA GLU A 184 7.14 13.68 -14.45
C GLU A 184 8.29 14.68 -14.52
N LEU A 185 8.73 14.95 -15.74
CA LEU A 185 9.83 15.86 -16.00
C LEU A 185 9.31 17.10 -16.71
N ARG A 186 9.79 18.27 -16.29
CA ARG A 186 9.60 19.52 -17.03
C ARG A 186 10.94 20.21 -17.28
N TYR A 187 11.01 20.96 -18.36
CA TYR A 187 12.21 21.70 -18.73
C TYR A 187 11.88 23.10 -19.25
N ALA A 188 12.80 24.04 -19.11
CA ALA A 188 12.66 25.40 -19.61
C ALA A 188 13.98 25.89 -20.20
N LEU A 189 13.93 26.59 -21.33
CA LEU A 189 15.12 27.24 -21.90
C LEU A 189 15.49 28.46 -21.05
N ILE A 190 16.76 28.59 -20.70
CA ILE A 190 17.29 29.74 -19.97
C ILE A 190 17.62 30.82 -20.99
N GLY A 191 16.94 31.96 -20.89
CA GLY A 191 17.14 33.10 -21.78
C GLY A 191 18.41 33.91 -21.46
N ALA A 192 18.71 34.90 -22.29
CA ALA A 192 19.89 35.77 -22.18
C ALA A 192 20.00 36.59 -20.88
N GLY A 193 18.98 36.56 -20.00
CA GLY A 193 18.96 37.18 -18.68
C GLY A 193 19.06 36.22 -17.50
N GLY A 194 19.35 34.92 -17.74
CA GLY A 194 19.47 33.90 -16.69
C GLY A 194 18.15 33.40 -16.10
N ALA A 195 17.02 33.98 -16.50
CA ALA A 195 15.69 33.51 -16.11
C ALA A 195 15.22 32.35 -17.01
N PRO A 196 14.63 31.29 -16.43
CA PRO A 196 13.97 30.24 -17.21
C PRO A 196 12.74 30.80 -17.92
N GLY A 197 12.58 30.42 -19.20
CA GLY A 197 11.39 30.68 -20.00
C GLY A 197 10.18 29.83 -19.55
N PRO A 198 9.14 29.72 -20.39
CA PRO A 198 7.97 28.90 -20.06
C PRO A 198 8.38 27.42 -19.90
N TRP A 199 7.92 26.80 -18.82
CA TRP A 199 8.11 25.37 -18.57
C TRP A 199 7.36 24.53 -19.60
N GLN A 200 8.06 23.56 -20.17
CA GLN A 200 7.56 22.59 -21.13
C GLN A 200 7.51 21.20 -20.48
N ASP A 201 6.55 20.40 -20.90
CA ASP A 201 6.44 19.01 -20.46
C ASP A 201 7.50 18.16 -21.18
N GLY A 202 8.31 17.46 -20.39
CA GLY A 202 9.31 16.50 -20.86
C GLY A 202 8.86 15.04 -20.78
N GLY A 203 7.66 14.79 -20.27
CA GLY A 203 7.00 13.49 -20.28
C GLY A 203 7.03 12.75 -18.96
N LEU A 204 6.37 11.58 -18.97
CA LEU A 204 6.28 10.64 -17.86
C LEU A 204 7.21 9.45 -18.07
N PHE A 205 8.02 9.14 -17.06
CA PHE A 205 9.02 8.08 -17.12
C PHE A 205 8.86 7.12 -15.95
N THR A 206 8.82 5.82 -16.21
CA THR A 206 8.82 4.78 -15.16
C THR A 206 10.24 4.48 -14.66
N ASN A 207 11.27 4.89 -15.40
CA ASN A 207 12.67 4.66 -15.07
C ASN A 207 13.35 5.95 -14.60
N SER A 208 13.80 5.98 -13.35
CA SER A 208 14.49 7.14 -12.78
C SER A 208 15.90 7.35 -13.34
N ARG A 209 16.51 6.35 -13.97
CA ARG A 209 17.91 6.38 -14.42
C ARG A 209 18.10 6.87 -15.86
N SER A 210 17.02 7.02 -16.61
CA SER A 210 17.09 7.37 -18.03
C SER A 210 15.81 8.06 -18.50
N MET A 211 15.72 9.37 -18.26
CA MET A 211 14.61 10.19 -18.73
C MET A 211 15.10 11.07 -19.88
N ALA A 212 14.88 10.61 -21.10
CA ALA A 212 15.38 11.26 -22.30
C ALA A 212 14.43 12.37 -22.77
N VAL A 213 14.94 13.59 -22.84
CA VAL A 213 14.27 14.75 -23.43
C VAL A 213 14.87 15.01 -24.80
N ASN A 214 14.04 15.02 -25.82
CA ASN A 214 14.45 15.12 -27.23
C ASN A 214 14.02 16.45 -27.84
N GLY A 215 14.65 16.83 -28.95
CA GLY A 215 14.27 18.02 -29.73
C GLY A 215 14.72 19.33 -29.09
N LEU A 216 15.75 19.29 -28.25
CA LEU A 216 16.36 20.48 -27.66
C LEU A 216 17.27 21.17 -28.69
N THR A 217 17.37 22.49 -28.61
CA THR A 217 18.25 23.28 -29.47
C THR A 217 19.70 23.12 -28.98
N PRO A 218 20.62 22.61 -29.82
CA PRO A 218 22.04 22.52 -29.46
C PRO A 218 22.64 23.88 -29.09
N GLY A 219 23.47 23.91 -28.06
CA GLY A 219 24.02 25.14 -27.48
C GLY A 219 23.04 25.90 -26.56
N GLY A 220 21.79 25.45 -26.44
CA GLY A 220 20.83 26.00 -25.49
C GLY A 220 21.10 25.53 -24.06
N ASN A 221 21.06 26.46 -23.10
CA ASN A 221 21.06 26.15 -21.67
C ASN A 221 19.62 25.88 -21.21
N TYR A 222 19.36 24.71 -20.65
CA TYR A 222 18.04 24.31 -20.16
C TYR A 222 18.07 24.08 -18.66
N GLN A 223 16.98 24.42 -17.99
CA GLN A 223 16.73 24.11 -16.60
C GLN A 223 15.72 22.96 -16.50
N PHE A 224 15.98 21.99 -15.63
CA PHE A 224 15.19 20.78 -15.48
C PHE A 224 14.64 20.66 -14.06
N GLN A 225 13.40 20.20 -13.95
CA GLN A 225 12.79 19.80 -12.69
C GLN A 225 12.03 18.48 -12.88
N VAL A 226 12.03 17.68 -11.83
CA VAL A 226 11.34 16.38 -11.82
C VAL A 226 10.45 16.29 -10.58
N ARG A 227 9.30 15.65 -10.68
CA ARG A 227 8.48 15.25 -9.53
C ARG A 227 8.14 13.77 -9.61
N ALA A 228 8.00 13.13 -8.46
CA ALA A 228 7.52 11.76 -8.38
C ALA A 228 6.00 11.73 -8.54
N VAL A 229 5.49 10.75 -9.28
CA VAL A 229 4.07 10.50 -9.51
C VAL A 229 3.73 9.12 -8.98
N GLY A 230 2.69 9.04 -8.15
CA GLY A 230 2.24 7.77 -7.59
C GLY A 230 1.69 7.89 -6.19
N GLY A 231 1.63 6.74 -5.51
CA GLY A 231 0.99 6.63 -4.21
C GLY A 231 -0.47 7.12 -4.24
N SER A 232 -0.94 7.52 -3.06
CA SER A 232 -2.26 8.05 -2.79
C SER A 232 -2.29 9.59 -2.72
N THR A 233 -1.13 10.24 -2.64
CA THR A 233 -1.00 11.72 -2.74
C THR A 233 -0.94 12.21 -4.20
N GLY A 234 -0.74 11.31 -5.16
CA GLY A 234 -0.72 11.62 -6.59
C GLY A 234 0.63 12.17 -7.06
N TYR A 235 1.12 13.24 -6.43
CA TYR A 235 2.35 13.94 -6.80
C TYR A 235 3.21 14.29 -5.59
N SER A 236 4.53 14.35 -5.78
CA SER A 236 5.45 15.06 -4.88
C SER A 236 5.57 16.53 -5.28
N ASP A 237 6.26 17.31 -4.44
CA ASP A 237 6.83 18.58 -4.85
C ASP A 237 7.86 18.39 -5.98
N TRP A 238 8.12 19.46 -6.73
CA TRP A 238 9.16 19.51 -7.74
C TRP A 238 10.55 19.49 -7.09
N SER A 239 11.51 18.85 -7.76
CA SER A 239 12.91 18.89 -7.37
C SER A 239 13.49 20.30 -7.43
N ASP A 240 14.64 20.47 -6.75
CA ASP A 240 15.50 21.62 -7.02
C ASP A 240 15.86 21.65 -8.51
N PRO A 241 15.84 22.85 -9.13
CA PRO A 241 16.10 22.98 -10.55
C PRO A 241 17.60 22.81 -10.85
N VAL A 242 17.92 22.02 -11.87
CA VAL A 242 19.30 21.80 -12.34
C VAL A 242 19.45 22.28 -13.78
N SER A 243 20.48 23.06 -14.04
CA SER A 243 20.76 23.60 -15.37
C SER A 243 21.81 22.77 -16.11
N HIS A 244 21.60 22.52 -17.39
CA HIS A 244 22.55 21.83 -18.26
C HIS A 244 22.46 22.33 -19.70
N MET A 245 23.59 22.39 -20.40
CA MET A 245 23.65 22.79 -21.80
C MET A 245 23.41 21.57 -22.70
N SER A 246 22.54 21.69 -23.71
CA SER A 246 22.41 20.65 -24.74
C SER A 246 23.57 20.75 -25.73
N LEU A 247 24.21 19.61 -26.04
CA LEU A 247 25.13 19.47 -27.19
C LEU A 247 24.38 18.99 -28.45
#